data_AF-A0A2N2AE54-F1
#
_entry.id   AF-A0A2N2AE54-F1
#
_cell.length_a   1.000
_cell.length_b   1.000
_cell.length_c   1.000
_cell.angle_alpha   90.00
_cell.angle_beta   90.00
_cell.angle_gamma   90.00
#
_symmetry.space_group_name_H-M   'P 1'
#
loop_
_entity.id
_entity.type
_entity.pdbx_description
1 polymer ?
#
loop_
_entity_poly.entity_id
_entity_poly.type
_entity_poly.pdbx_seq_one_letter_code
_entity_poly.pdbx_strand_id
1 'polypeptide(L)'
;MSKRVAVALLFGLMPGIADCASLAYMDADNPGEAVGLLKAREVSAQVMLRECSARFPADTEEYKSNLFAWQKQEEYVLKKVDALWSAAASQNPSLAEVEARMEAVIAQTFESISKVQPNAIDKLMAQYCRRHFSELAAGVWRERTPKAQHFLESMP
;
A
#
# COMPACT_ATOMS: atom_id res chain seq x y z
N MET A 1 -35.21 44.32 9.15
CA MET A 1 -36.06 43.19 8.75
C MET A 1 -35.44 42.52 7.52
N SER A 2 -35.36 41.17 7.55
CA SER A 2 -35.06 40.20 6.46
C SER A 2 -33.78 40.37 5.62
N LYS A 3 -32.78 39.48 5.71
CA LYS A 3 -32.67 38.05 5.29
C LYS A 3 -32.29 37.86 3.81
N ARG A 4 -31.10 37.24 3.62
CA ARG A 4 -30.58 36.45 2.46
C ARG A 4 -30.09 37.31 1.29
N VAL A 5 -28.93 37.06 0.67
CA VAL A 5 -28.47 35.78 0.11
C VAL A 5 -26.95 35.64 0.25
N ALA A 6 -26.54 34.53 0.85
CA ALA A 6 -25.20 33.96 0.81
C ALA A 6 -25.00 33.19 -0.51
N VAL A 7 -23.76 32.73 -0.72
CA VAL A 7 -23.34 31.71 -1.71
C VAL A 7 -22.83 32.27 -3.04
N ALA A 8 -21.54 32.65 -3.06
CA ALA A 8 -20.75 32.68 -4.31
C ALA A 8 -19.23 32.51 -4.07
N LEU A 9 -18.80 31.88 -2.98
CA LEU A 9 -17.37 31.74 -2.63
C LEU A 9 -17.03 30.36 -2.03
N LEU A 10 -17.63 29.29 -2.54
CA LEU A 10 -17.36 27.91 -2.08
C LEU A 10 -17.20 26.89 -3.22
N PHE A 11 -16.85 27.34 -4.43
CA PHE A 11 -16.55 26.45 -5.56
C PHE A 11 -15.07 26.45 -5.99
N GLY A 12 -14.19 27.16 -5.28
CA GLY A 12 -12.77 27.31 -5.66
C GLY A 12 -11.77 26.44 -4.89
N LEU A 13 -12.20 25.61 -3.94
CA LEU A 13 -11.29 24.89 -3.02
C LEU A 13 -11.70 23.43 -2.76
N MET A 14 -12.34 22.77 -3.73
CA MET A 14 -12.36 21.30 -3.75
C MET A 14 -11.53 20.81 -4.92
N PRO A 15 -10.21 20.61 -4.78
CA PRO A 15 -9.56 19.64 -5.63
C PRO A 15 -10.26 18.30 -5.35
N GLY A 16 -10.77 17.69 -6.42
CA GLY A 16 -11.67 16.57 -6.39
C GLY A 16 -11.20 15.44 -5.47
N ILE A 17 -12.05 15.10 -4.50
CA ILE A 17 -11.99 13.85 -3.75
C ILE A 17 -12.61 12.69 -4.58
N ALA A 18 -12.87 12.93 -5.87
CA ALA A 18 -13.44 11.96 -6.80
C ALA A 18 -12.38 11.12 -7.52
N ASP A 19 -11.13 11.55 -7.49
CA ASP A 19 -9.99 10.71 -7.85
C ASP A 19 -9.17 10.51 -6.58
N CYS A 20 -9.57 9.52 -5.77
CA CYS A 20 -8.58 8.69 -5.09
C CYS A 20 -7.82 7.99 -6.21
N ALA A 21 -7.01 8.76 -6.94
CA ALA A 21 -6.21 8.35 -8.06
C ALA A 21 -5.56 7.07 -7.58
N SER A 22 -5.83 5.98 -8.30
CA SER A 22 -4.96 4.83 -8.25
C SER A 22 -3.55 5.39 -8.15
N LEU A 23 -2.84 5.15 -7.05
CA LEU A 23 -1.39 5.25 -7.07
C LEU A 23 -1.02 4.46 -8.32
N ALA A 24 -0.62 5.18 -9.37
CA ALA A 24 -0.51 4.58 -10.69
C ALA A 24 0.38 3.38 -10.50
N TYR A 25 -0.14 2.18 -10.80
CA TYR A 25 0.65 0.99 -10.67
C TYR A 25 1.73 1.11 -11.74
N MET A 26 2.91 1.53 -11.30
CA MET A 26 4.10 1.43 -12.12
C MET A 26 4.44 -0.04 -12.15
N ASP A 27 4.20 -0.65 -13.31
CA ASP A 27 4.58 -2.02 -13.57
C ASP A 27 6.11 -2.12 -13.76
N ALA A 28 6.66 -3.32 -13.66
CA ALA A 28 8.09 -3.55 -13.84
C ALA A 28 8.48 -3.47 -15.32
N ASP A 29 9.63 -2.88 -15.62
CA ASP A 29 10.24 -2.92 -16.95
C ASP A 29 11.38 -3.95 -17.05
N ASN A 30 11.80 -4.54 -15.93
CA ASN A 30 12.78 -5.62 -15.91
C ASN A 30 12.60 -6.57 -14.71
N PRO A 31 13.27 -7.75 -14.71
CA PRO A 31 13.21 -8.72 -13.62
C PRO A 31 13.55 -8.14 -12.24
N GLY A 32 14.58 -7.29 -12.15
CA GLY A 32 15.02 -6.71 -10.87
C GLY A 32 13.95 -5.79 -10.26
N GLU A 33 13.30 -4.99 -11.10
CA GLU A 33 12.17 -4.15 -10.68
C GLU A 33 10.98 -4.99 -10.23
N ALA A 34 10.70 -6.12 -10.87
CA ALA A 34 9.62 -7.01 -10.45
C ALA A 34 9.86 -7.59 -9.05
N VAL A 35 11.10 -8.00 -8.74
CA VAL A 35 11.53 -8.43 -7.40
C VAL A 35 11.36 -7.27 -6.41
N GLY A 36 11.85 -6.08 -6.75
CA GLY A 36 11.74 -4.89 -5.90
C GLY A 36 10.28 -4.47 -5.63
N LEU A 37 9.40 -4.52 -6.63
CA LEU A 37 7.99 -4.20 -6.49
C LEU A 37 7.26 -5.17 -5.57
N LEU A 38 7.49 -6.49 -5.70
CA LEU A 38 6.86 -7.45 -4.81
C LEU A 38 7.41 -7.32 -3.38
N LYS A 39 8.72 -7.07 -3.23
CA LYS A 39 9.32 -6.87 -1.90
C LYS A 39 8.79 -5.62 -1.22
N ALA A 40 8.70 -4.51 -1.96
CA ALA A 40 8.09 -3.28 -1.46
C ALA A 40 6.62 -3.49 -1.05
N ARG A 41 5.87 -4.29 -1.80
CA ARG A 41 4.48 -4.65 -1.46
C ARG A 41 4.39 -5.48 -0.18
N GLU A 42 5.29 -6.44 0.00
CA GLU A 42 5.36 -7.24 1.23
C GLU A 42 5.67 -6.37 2.46
N VAL A 43 6.74 -5.56 2.39
CA VAL A 43 7.10 -4.61 3.46
C VAL A 43 5.94 -3.67 3.76
N SER A 44 5.33 -3.11 2.71
CA SER A 44 4.18 -2.21 2.86
C SER A 44 3.01 -2.89 3.57
N ALA A 45 2.69 -4.13 3.22
CA ALA A 45 1.57 -4.85 3.82
C ALA A 45 1.78 -5.10 5.32
N GLN A 46 3.02 -5.39 5.75
CA GLN A 46 3.36 -5.56 7.17
C GLN A 46 3.25 -4.25 7.96
N VAL A 47 3.78 -3.16 7.39
CA VAL A 47 3.69 -1.83 8.03
C VAL A 47 2.24 -1.37 8.08
N MET A 48 1.51 -1.50 6.98
CA MET A 48 0.07 -1.24 6.92
C MET A 48 -0.70 -2.03 7.96
N LEU A 49 -0.35 -3.30 8.21
CA LEU A 49 -1.03 -4.10 9.23
C LEU A 49 -0.84 -3.49 10.61
N ARG A 50 0.40 -3.13 10.96
CA ARG A 50 0.71 -2.49 12.24
C ARG A 50 -0.03 -1.17 12.41
N GLU A 51 0.07 -0.27 11.43
CA GLU A 51 -0.53 1.06 11.51
C GLU A 51 -2.07 1.01 11.50
N CYS A 52 -2.67 0.20 10.62
CA CYS A 52 -4.12 0.03 10.55
C CYS A 52 -4.68 -0.67 11.79
N SER A 53 -4.00 -1.69 12.34
CA SER A 53 -4.49 -2.40 13.54
C SER A 53 -4.36 -1.55 14.81
N ALA A 54 -3.30 -0.74 14.91
CA ALA A 54 -3.15 0.20 16.02
C ALA A 54 -4.29 1.24 16.05
N ARG A 55 -4.74 1.70 14.88
CA ARG A 55 -5.78 2.71 14.74
C ARG A 55 -7.20 2.14 14.75
N PHE A 56 -7.40 0.96 14.16
CA PHE A 56 -8.70 0.31 14.00
C PHE A 56 -8.68 -1.12 14.57
N PRO A 57 -8.59 -1.29 15.91
CA PRO A 57 -8.42 -2.60 16.52
C PRO A 57 -9.54 -3.59 16.19
N ALA A 58 -10.78 -3.11 16.02
CA ALA A 58 -11.94 -3.92 15.69
C ALA A 58 -11.82 -4.65 14.34
N ASP A 59 -11.03 -4.13 13.41
CA ASP A 59 -10.85 -4.68 12.06
C ASP A 59 -9.57 -5.55 11.94
N THR A 60 -8.78 -5.68 13.01
CA THR A 60 -7.45 -6.35 13.00
C THR A 60 -7.50 -7.77 12.47
N GLU A 61 -8.50 -8.56 12.89
CA GLU A 61 -8.61 -9.96 12.47
C GLU A 61 -8.99 -10.09 10.99
N GLU A 62 -9.76 -9.13 10.45
CA GLU A 62 -10.02 -9.05 9.00
C GLU A 62 -8.72 -8.76 8.24
N TYR A 63 -7.94 -7.78 8.69
CA TYR A 63 -6.66 -7.42 8.06
C TYR A 63 -5.67 -8.59 8.05
N LYS A 64 -5.51 -9.28 9.18
CA LYS A 64 -4.65 -10.47 9.29
C LYS A 64 -5.11 -11.61 8.39
N SER A 65 -6.41 -11.90 8.38
CA SER A 65 -6.99 -12.96 7.55
C SER A 65 -6.73 -12.71 6.06
N ASN A 66 -6.95 -11.47 5.60
CA ASN A 66 -6.70 -11.07 4.23
C ASN A 66 -5.21 -11.09 3.86
N LEU A 67 -4.35 -10.60 4.76
CA LEU A 67 -2.89 -10.67 4.56
C LEU A 67 -2.42 -12.12 4.43
N PHE A 68 -2.90 -12.99 5.32
CA PHE A 68 -2.58 -14.42 5.29
C PHE A 68 -3.07 -15.09 3.99
N ALA A 69 -4.29 -14.78 3.55
CA ALA A 69 -4.82 -15.31 2.29
C ALA A 69 -3.94 -14.94 1.10
N TRP A 70 -3.51 -13.67 1.02
CA TRP A 70 -2.56 -13.21 0.00
C TRP A 70 -1.20 -13.92 0.11
N GLN A 71 -0.60 -13.96 1.30
CA GLN A 71 0.69 -14.64 1.51
C GLN A 71 0.65 -16.11 1.12
N LYS A 72 -0.47 -16.79 1.40
CA LYS A 72 -0.68 -18.19 1.00
C LYS A 72 -0.84 -18.34 -0.51
N GLN A 73 -1.57 -17.44 -1.16
CA GLN A 73 -1.73 -17.43 -2.62
C GLN A 73 -0.40 -17.17 -3.34
N GLU A 74 0.46 -16.32 -2.76
CA GLU A 74 1.75 -15.93 -3.32
C GLU A 74 2.94 -16.71 -2.75
N GLU A 75 2.72 -17.74 -1.93
CA GLU A 75 3.76 -18.35 -1.09
C GLU A 75 5.04 -18.70 -1.87
N TYR A 76 4.87 -19.32 -3.04
CA TYR A 76 5.99 -19.71 -3.90
C TYR A 76 6.74 -18.49 -4.46
N VAL A 77 6.02 -17.48 -4.92
CA VAL A 77 6.61 -16.27 -5.52
C VAL A 77 7.30 -15.42 -4.45
N LEU A 78 6.70 -15.29 -3.27
CA LEU A 78 7.30 -14.57 -2.14
C LEU A 78 8.62 -15.21 -1.70
N LYS A 79 8.65 -16.54 -1.50
CA LYS A 79 9.89 -17.26 -1.12
C LYS A 79 11.02 -17.04 -2.14
N LYS A 80 10.68 -17.05 -3.42
CA LYS A 80 11.64 -16.80 -4.49
C LYS A 80 12.14 -15.37 -4.50
N VAL A 81 11.25 -14.39 -4.35
CA VAL A 81 11.61 -12.97 -4.23
C VAL A 81 12.50 -12.74 -3.02
N ASP A 82 12.21 -13.35 -1.87
CA ASP A 82 13.05 -13.25 -0.68
C ASP A 82 14.46 -13.78 -0.91
N ALA A 83 14.59 -14.92 -1.60
CA ALA A 83 15.89 -15.49 -1.93
C ALA A 83 16.69 -14.56 -2.88
N LEU A 84 16.05 -14.06 -3.93
CA LEU A 84 16.67 -13.15 -4.90
C LEU A 84 17.06 -11.82 -4.27
N TRP A 85 16.16 -11.25 -3.47
CA TRP A 85 16.40 -10.00 -2.75
C TRP A 85 17.53 -10.15 -1.75
N SER A 86 17.55 -11.23 -0.96
CA SER A 86 18.63 -11.51 -0.01
C SER A 86 19.98 -11.68 -0.72
N ALA A 87 20.00 -12.39 -1.86
CA ALA A 87 21.20 -12.52 -2.69
C ALA A 87 21.68 -11.16 -3.21
N ALA A 88 20.77 -10.30 -3.67
CA ALA A 88 21.10 -8.95 -4.12
C ALA A 88 21.61 -8.06 -2.96
N ALA A 89 20.95 -8.12 -1.79
CA ALA A 89 21.32 -7.32 -0.62
C ALA A 89 22.70 -7.70 -0.05
N SER A 90 23.10 -8.98 -0.16
CA SER A 90 24.46 -9.40 0.20
C SER A 90 25.55 -8.81 -0.70
N GLN A 91 25.21 -8.51 -1.96
CA GLN A 91 26.13 -7.89 -2.93
C GLN A 91 26.06 -6.36 -2.89
N ASN A 92 24.92 -5.82 -2.47
CA ASN A 92 24.69 -4.39 -2.33
C ASN A 92 23.97 -4.07 -1.00
N PRO A 93 24.73 -3.82 0.07
CA PRO A 93 24.18 -3.55 1.40
C PRO A 93 23.21 -2.35 1.46
N SER A 94 23.26 -1.43 0.48
CA SER A 94 22.32 -0.30 0.41
C SER A 94 20.87 -0.75 0.21
N LEU A 95 20.61 -1.97 -0.28
CA LEU A 95 19.25 -2.51 -0.40
C LEU A 95 18.60 -2.77 0.96
N ALA A 96 19.37 -3.09 2.00
CA ALA A 96 18.84 -3.19 3.37
C ALA A 96 18.37 -1.82 3.88
N GLU A 97 19.08 -0.74 3.51
CA GLU A 97 18.64 0.62 3.84
C GLU A 97 17.36 1.01 3.09
N VAL A 98 17.14 0.46 1.89
CA VAL A 98 15.94 0.73 1.10
C VAL A 98 14.69 0.19 1.81
N GLU A 99 14.73 -1.02 2.36
CA GLU A 99 13.59 -1.56 3.13
C GLU A 99 13.27 -0.69 4.35
N ALA A 100 14.29 -0.33 5.13
CA ALA A 100 14.11 0.53 6.30
C ALA A 100 13.52 1.91 5.93
N ARG A 101 13.95 2.48 4.79
CA ARG A 101 13.39 3.73 4.27
C ARG A 101 11.94 3.57 3.82
N MET A 102 11.59 2.47 3.16
CA MET A 102 10.21 2.20 2.74
C MET A 102 9.28 2.13 3.96
N GLU A 103 9.67 1.40 4.99
CA GLU A 103 8.91 1.32 6.24
C GLU A 103 8.73 2.71 6.88
N ALA A 104 9.81 3.49 6.99
CA ALA A 104 9.76 4.83 7.58
C ALA A 104 8.81 5.77 6.81
N VAL A 105 8.82 5.74 5.48
CA VAL A 105 7.94 6.58 4.64
C VAL A 105 6.47 6.24 4.87
N ILE A 106 6.13 4.95 4.96
CA ILE A 106 4.73 4.52 5.16
C ILE A 106 4.26 4.91 6.56
N ALA A 107 5.06 4.61 7.59
CA ALA A 107 4.73 4.97 8.97
C ALA A 107 4.56 6.49 9.14
N GLN A 108 5.48 7.27 8.55
CA GLN A 108 5.40 8.74 8.58
C GLN A 108 4.14 9.27 7.87
N THR A 109 3.70 8.61 6.80
CA THR A 109 2.46 8.97 6.10
C THR A 109 1.24 8.86 7.03
N PHE A 110 1.15 7.77 7.80
CA PHE A 110 0.08 7.60 8.80
C PHE A 110 0.16 8.65 9.92
N GLU A 111 1.36 8.94 10.40
CA GLU A 111 1.58 9.97 11.42
C GLU A 111 1.15 11.36 10.92
N SER A 112 1.55 11.73 9.71
CA SER A 112 1.20 13.02 9.09
C SER A 112 -0.31 13.16 8.90
N ILE A 113 -0.98 12.13 8.39
CA ILE A 113 -2.43 12.14 8.19
C ILE A 113 -3.18 12.34 9.52
N SER A 114 -2.69 11.72 10.60
CA SER A 114 -3.28 11.83 11.94
C SER A 114 -3.26 13.26 12.50
N LYS A 115 -2.24 14.05 12.13
CA LYS A 115 -2.03 15.41 12.65
C LYS A 115 -2.90 16.47 11.95
N VAL A 116 -3.40 16.21 10.75
CA VAL A 116 -4.08 17.22 9.92
C VAL A 116 -5.57 17.36 10.27
N GLN A 117 -6.33 16.26 10.33
CA GLN A 117 -7.75 16.28 10.72
C GLN A 117 -8.20 14.92 11.31
N PRO A 118 -8.12 14.71 12.64
CA PRO A 118 -8.30 13.39 13.24
C PRO A 118 -9.66 12.75 12.91
N ASN A 119 -10.77 13.46 13.09
CA ASN A 119 -12.11 12.84 13.00
C ASN A 119 -12.67 12.70 11.56
N ALA A 120 -12.29 13.60 10.64
CA ALA A 120 -12.78 13.54 9.26
C ALA A 120 -12.03 12.48 8.43
N ILE A 121 -10.76 12.26 8.76
CA ILE A 121 -9.90 11.35 8.01
C ILE A 121 -10.02 9.90 8.52
N ASP A 122 -10.44 9.68 9.77
CA ASP A 122 -10.58 8.31 10.32
C ASP A 122 -11.45 7.40 9.47
N LYS A 123 -12.60 7.88 8.97
CA LYS A 123 -13.48 7.07 8.11
C LYS A 123 -12.82 6.73 6.77
N LEU A 124 -12.13 7.69 6.18
CA LEU A 124 -11.41 7.49 4.92
C LEU A 124 -10.25 6.51 5.11
N MET A 125 -9.51 6.61 6.22
CA MET A 125 -8.42 5.72 6.55
C MET A 125 -8.90 4.30 6.86
N ALA A 126 -10.02 4.15 7.56
CA ALA A 126 -10.62 2.84 7.79
C ALA A 126 -11.03 2.18 6.47
N GLN A 127 -11.62 2.95 5.55
CA GLN A 127 -11.94 2.46 4.20
C GLN A 127 -10.68 2.10 3.40
N TYR A 128 -9.63 2.92 3.48
CA TYR A 128 -8.36 2.66 2.83
C TYR A 128 -7.69 1.38 3.36
N CYS A 129 -7.64 1.19 4.68
CA CYS A 129 -7.10 -0.02 5.30
C CYS A 129 -7.86 -1.28 4.85
N ARG A 130 -9.20 -1.29 4.96
CA ARG A 130 -10.02 -2.43 4.48
C ARG A 130 -9.86 -2.68 2.99
N ARG A 131 -9.82 -1.62 2.17
CA ARG A 131 -9.61 -1.73 0.73
C ARG A 131 -8.23 -2.30 0.41
N HIS A 132 -7.18 -1.84 1.08
CA HIS A 132 -5.81 -2.33 0.89
C HIS A 132 -5.72 -3.84 1.11
N PHE A 133 -6.23 -4.33 2.25
CA PHE A 133 -6.16 -5.74 2.59
C PHE A 133 -7.09 -6.60 1.71
N SER A 134 -8.30 -6.14 1.39
CA SER A 134 -9.18 -6.86 0.46
C SER A 134 -8.62 -6.92 -0.97
N GLU A 135 -8.02 -5.84 -1.47
CA GLU A 135 -7.34 -5.84 -2.78
C GLU A 135 -6.11 -6.76 -2.79
N LEU A 136 -5.37 -6.86 -1.68
CA LEU A 136 -4.27 -7.84 -1.53
C LEU A 136 -4.81 -9.28 -1.62
N ALA A 137 -5.82 -9.62 -0.80
CA ALA A 137 -6.40 -10.96 -0.76
C ALA A 137 -7.07 -11.37 -2.09
N ALA A 138 -7.63 -10.40 -2.83
CA ALA A 138 -8.21 -10.63 -4.14
C ALA A 138 -7.16 -10.76 -5.27
N GLY A 139 -5.87 -10.54 -4.99
CA GLY A 139 -4.82 -10.64 -6.00
C GLY A 139 -4.83 -9.50 -7.03
N VAL A 140 -5.48 -8.37 -6.72
CA VAL A 140 -5.62 -7.21 -7.62
C VAL A 140 -4.26 -6.68 -8.10
N TRP A 141 -3.20 -6.91 -7.33
CA TRP A 141 -1.85 -6.54 -7.72
C TRP A 141 -1.42 -7.22 -9.02
N ARG A 142 -1.75 -8.50 -9.23
CA ARG A 142 -1.39 -9.25 -10.46
C ARG A 142 -2.03 -8.62 -11.70
N GLU A 143 -3.27 -8.17 -11.58
CA GLU A 143 -4.00 -7.51 -12.67
C GLU A 143 -3.42 -6.14 -13.00
N ARG A 144 -2.92 -5.42 -11.99
CA ARG A 144 -2.40 -4.07 -12.14
C ARG A 144 -0.90 -4.02 -12.46
N THR A 145 -0.16 -5.11 -12.27
CA THR A 145 1.27 -5.25 -12.65
C THR A 145 1.54 -6.54 -13.44
N PRO A 146 0.93 -6.71 -14.62
CA PRO A 146 1.07 -7.94 -15.41
C PRO A 146 2.51 -8.22 -15.87
N LYS A 147 3.34 -7.21 -16.17
CA LYS A 147 4.74 -7.43 -16.53
C LYS A 147 5.55 -7.93 -15.34
N ALA A 148 5.35 -7.35 -14.15
CA ALA A 148 5.99 -7.82 -12.94
C ALA A 148 5.63 -9.30 -12.68
N GLN A 149 4.35 -9.65 -12.82
CA GLN A 149 3.91 -11.04 -12.68
C GLN A 149 4.61 -11.94 -13.70
N HIS A 150 4.65 -11.54 -14.97
CA HIS A 150 5.33 -12.29 -16.02
C HIS A 150 6.81 -12.51 -15.71
N PHE A 151 7.54 -11.46 -15.29
CA PHE A 151 8.93 -11.60 -14.91
C PHE A 151 9.11 -12.57 -13.74
N LEU A 152 8.32 -12.43 -12.67
CA LEU A 152 8.41 -13.27 -11.48
C LEU A 152 8.11 -14.74 -11.75
N GLU A 153 7.13 -15.03 -12.61
CA GLU A 153 6.79 -16.39 -13.04
C GLU A 153 7.85 -16.99 -13.98
N SER A 154 8.49 -16.17 -14.81
CA SER A 154 9.49 -16.63 -15.80
C SER A 154 10.89 -16.84 -15.23
N MET A 155 11.19 -16.28 -14.05
CA MET A 155 12.50 -16.46 -13.41
C MET A 155 12.70 -17.94 -12.99
N PRO A 156 13.94 -18.43 -12.89
CA PRO A 156 14.25 -19.75 -12.36
C PRO A 156 14.05 -19.86 -10.84
#